data_AF-A0A7G1I5C3-F1
#
_entry.id   AF-A0A7G1I5C3-F1
#
_cell.length_a   1.000
_cell.length_b   1.000
_cell.length_c   1.000
_cell.angle_alpha   90.00
_cell.angle_beta   90.00
_cell.angle_gamma   90.00
#
_symmetry.space_group_name_H-M   'P 1'
#
loop_
_entity.id
_entity.type
_entity.pdbx_description
1 polymer ?
#
loop_
_entity_poly.entity_id
_entity_poly.type
_entity_poly.pdbx_seq_one_letter_code
_entity_poly.pdbx_strand_id
1 'polypeptide(L)' 'MPARQPKPPKTSSPNSAVPAPAIASELDYPSLTLAQLRARLQSLDVNELEALLAYEQATKARAPFQTLLANRITRATAK' A
#
# COMPACT_ATOMS: atom_id res chain seq x y z
N MET A 1 15.57 1.99 -37.05
CA MET A 1 16.24 1.70 -35.76
C MET A 1 15.17 1.37 -34.73
N PRO A 2 15.15 0.18 -34.10
CA PRO A 2 14.20 -0.15 -33.04
C PRO A 2 14.74 0.19 -31.64
N ALA A 3 13.79 0.45 -30.73
CA ALA A 3 13.89 0.44 -29.26
C ALA A 3 14.64 1.59 -28.54
N ARG A 4 13.86 2.41 -27.83
CA ARG A 4 13.98 2.68 -26.37
C ARG A 4 12.74 3.43 -25.90
N GLN A 5 11.81 2.71 -25.26
CA GLN A 5 10.91 3.33 -24.29
C GLN A 5 11.70 3.51 -22.99
N PRO A 6 11.94 4.73 -22.50
CA PRO A 6 12.23 4.93 -21.09
C PRO A 6 10.90 4.85 -20.34
N LYS A 7 10.79 3.82 -19.51
CA LYS A 7 9.75 3.65 -18.48
C LYS A 7 9.58 4.98 -17.73
N PRO A 8 8.36 5.49 -17.50
CA PRO A 8 8.20 6.69 -16.71
C PRO A 8 8.73 6.39 -15.29
N PRO A 9 9.64 7.22 -14.75
CA PRO A 9 10.00 7.09 -13.36
C PRO A 9 8.76 7.44 -12.54
N LYS A 10 8.37 6.52 -11.65
CA LYS A 10 7.35 6.78 -10.64
C LYS A 10 7.89 7.86 -9.71
N THR A 11 7.64 9.12 -10.03
CA THR A 11 7.75 10.22 -9.09
C THR A 11 6.71 10.01 -8.01
N SER A 12 7.13 9.49 -6.87
CA SER A 12 6.35 9.44 -5.64
C SER A 12 7.23 9.91 -4.50
N SER A 13 7.34 11.23 -4.38
CA SER A 13 7.91 11.94 -3.24
C SER A 13 7.18 13.29 -3.14
N PRO A 14 7.26 14.04 -2.03
CA PRO A 14 7.18 13.64 -0.62
C PRO A 14 6.29 14.66 0.15
N ASN A 15 5.13 14.26 0.66
CA ASN A 15 4.46 14.95 1.80
C ASN A 15 3.13 14.27 2.11
N SER A 16 3.21 13.02 2.57
CA SER A 16 2.11 12.48 3.38
C SER A 16 2.37 12.95 4.80
N ALA A 17 1.88 14.14 5.15
CA ALA A 17 1.84 14.60 6.55
C ALA A 17 0.81 13.82 7.39
N VAL A 18 0.39 12.65 6.90
CA VAL A 18 -0.42 11.70 7.64
C VAL A 18 0.56 10.82 8.41
N PRO A 19 0.42 10.69 9.74
CA PRO A 19 1.24 9.76 10.50
C PRO A 19 1.06 8.37 9.91
N ALA A 20 2.11 7.88 9.24
CA ALA A 20 2.14 6.51 8.77
C ALA A 20 2.07 5.60 10.00
N PRO A 21 1.21 4.56 9.98
CA PRO A 21 1.25 3.57 11.05
C PRO A 21 2.66 2.97 11.10
N ALA A 22 3.08 2.52 12.29
CA ALA A 22 4.43 2.00 12.50
C ALA A 22 4.82 1.00 11.40
N ILE A 23 3.91 0.09 11.05
CA ILE A 23 4.13 -0.91 9.99
C ILE A 23 4.26 -0.32 8.60
N ALA A 24 3.53 0.75 8.25
CA ALA A 24 3.70 1.39 6.95
C ALA A 24 5.08 2.06 6.82
N SER A 25 5.55 2.69 7.90
CA SER A 25 6.89 3.28 7.96
C SER A 25 7.99 2.22 7.96
N GLU A 26 7.85 1.17 8.77
CA GLU A 26 8.81 0.06 8.89
C GLU A 26 8.98 -0.71 7.57
N LEU A 27 7.89 -0.89 6.81
CA LEU A 27 7.93 -1.58 5.51
C LEU A 27 8.27 -0.69 4.33
N ASP A 28 8.42 0.62 4.53
CA ASP A 28 8.50 1.60 3.44
C ASP A 28 7.36 1.41 2.42
N TYR A 29 6.14 1.29 2.98
CA TYR A 29 4.90 1.07 2.25
C TYR A 29 4.75 1.89 0.95
N PRO A 30 5.02 3.21 0.91
CA PRO A 30 4.84 4.00 -0.32
C PRO A 30 5.84 3.64 -1.44
N SER A 31 6.97 3.01 -1.10
CA SER A 31 7.98 2.51 -2.05
C SER A 31 7.66 1.11 -2.57
N LEU A 32 6.80 0.34 -1.89
CA LEU A 32 6.45 -1.03 -2.28
C LEU A 32 5.57 -1.09 -3.52
N THR A 33 5.77 -2.15 -4.32
CA THR A 33 4.88 -2.46 -5.45
C THR A 33 3.62 -3.17 -4.97
N LEU A 34 2.55 -3.12 -5.77
CA LEU A 34 1.26 -3.75 -5.46
C LEU A 34 1.41 -5.26 -5.16
N ALA A 35 2.29 -5.96 -5.89
CA ALA A 35 2.58 -7.37 -5.66
C ALA A 35 3.31 -7.63 -4.34
N GLN A 36 4.33 -6.82 -4.02
CA GLN A 36 5.09 -6.94 -2.78
C GLN A 36 4.23 -6.60 -1.57
N LEU A 37 3.41 -5.55 -1.67
CA LEU A 37 2.46 -5.20 -0.63
C LEU A 37 1.50 -6.36 -0.37
N ARG A 38 0.87 -6.93 -1.41
CA ARG A 38 -0.02 -8.09 -1.26
C ARG A 38 0.64 -9.25 -0.50
N ALA A 39 1.90 -9.55 -0.81
CA ALA A 39 2.67 -10.60 -0.16
C ALA A 39 3.03 -10.28 1.31
N ARG A 40 3.06 -9.00 1.71
CA ARG A 40 3.20 -8.62 3.12
C ARG A 40 1.87 -8.61 3.86
N LEU A 41 0.80 -8.10 3.26
CA LEU A 41 -0.54 -8.05 3.85
C LEU A 41 -1.09 -9.42 4.24
N GLN A 42 -0.59 -10.51 3.64
CA GLN A 42 -0.95 -11.86 4.05
C GLN A 42 -0.43 -12.27 5.44
N SER A 43 0.62 -11.60 5.92
CA SER A 43 1.24 -11.83 7.23
C SER A 43 0.79 -10.84 8.30
N LEU A 44 0.01 -9.81 7.93
CA LEU A 44 -0.50 -8.80 8.85
C LEU A 44 -1.88 -9.19 9.41
N ASP A 45 -2.15 -8.72 10.63
CA ASP A 45 -3.43 -8.87 11.32
C ASP A 45 -4.45 -7.79 10.93
N VAL A 46 -5.72 -8.02 11.24
CA VAL A 46 -6.84 -7.11 10.94
C VAL A 46 -6.55 -5.67 11.38
N ASN A 47 -6.07 -5.50 12.62
CA ASN A 47 -5.81 -4.18 13.20
C ASN A 47 -4.76 -3.40 12.37
N GLU A 48 -3.75 -4.10 11.87
CA GLU A 48 -2.70 -3.50 11.04
C GLU A 48 -3.22 -3.14 9.64
N LEU A 49 -4.07 -4.01 9.09
CA LEU A 49 -4.71 -3.79 7.79
C LEU A 49 -5.65 -2.58 7.83
N GLU A 50 -6.41 -2.40 8.91
CA GLU A 50 -7.27 -1.23 9.10
C GLU A 50 -6.46 0.06 9.22
N ALA A 51 -5.34 0.03 9.95
CA ALA A 51 -4.43 1.16 10.04
C ALA A 51 -3.84 1.54 8.65
N LEU A 52 -3.48 0.54 7.84
CA LEU A 52 -3.00 0.75 6.46
C LEU A 52 -4.09 1.30 5.54
N LEU A 53 -5.34 0.86 5.69
CA LEU A 53 -6.48 1.36 4.91
C LEU A 53 -6.71 2.86 5.20
N ALA A 54 -6.75 3.23 6.48
CA ALA A 54 -6.91 4.63 6.89
C ALA A 54 -5.76 5.51 6.37
N TYR A 55 -4.52 5.01 6.46
CA TYR A 55 -3.35 5.70 5.91
C TYR A 55 -3.44 5.87 4.38
N GLU A 56 -3.81 4.84 3.63
CA GLU A 56 -4.01 4.96 2.19
C GLU A 56 -5.09 5.97 1.83
N GLN A 57 -6.24 5.91 2.51
CA GLN A 57 -7.34 6.84 2.30
C GLN A 57 -6.93 8.29 2.57
N ALA A 58 -6.10 8.53 3.59
CA ALA A 58 -5.64 9.87 3.95
C ALA A 58 -4.50 10.40 3.06
N THR A 59 -3.78 9.54 2.34
CA THR A 59 -2.58 9.94 1.57
C THR A 59 -2.83 10.11 0.08
N LYS A 60 -3.07 9.01 -0.65
CA LYS A 60 -3.26 9.01 -2.11
C LYS A 60 -4.57 8.36 -2.53
N ALA A 61 -5.29 7.76 -1.59
CA ALA A 61 -6.58 7.13 -1.77
C ALA A 61 -6.62 6.24 -3.03
N ARG A 62 -5.58 5.44 -3.28
CA ARG A 62 -5.49 4.69 -4.54
C ARG A 62 -6.52 3.57 -4.55
N ALA A 63 -7.57 3.70 -5.37
CA ALA A 63 -8.66 2.72 -5.50
C ALA A 63 -8.19 1.24 -5.54
N PRO A 64 -7.19 0.83 -6.36
CA PRO A 64 -6.74 -0.56 -6.36
C PRO A 64 -6.09 -1.03 -5.05
N PHE A 65 -5.47 -0.14 -4.28
CA PHE A 65 -4.90 -0.45 -2.97
C PHE A 65 -5.98 -0.54 -1.89
N GLN A 66 -6.93 0.40 -1.88
CA GLN A 66 -8.08 0.38 -0.97
C GLN A 66 -8.90 -0.90 -1.12
N THR A 67 -9.23 -1.28 -2.36
CA THR A 67 -9.96 -2.54 -2.64
C THR A 67 -9.17 -3.76 -2.16
N LEU A 68 -7.84 -3.76 -2.31
CA LEU A 68 -7.01 -4.89 -1.88
C LEU A 68 -6.95 -4.99 -0.36
N LEU A 69 -6.79 -3.88 0.35
CA LEU A 69 -6.82 -3.79 1.80
C LEU A 69 -8.19 -4.22 2.35
N ALA A 70 -9.29 -3.67 1.81
CA ALA A 70 -10.65 -4.05 2.20
C ALA A 70 -10.91 -5.55 2.03
N ASN A 71 -10.56 -6.12 0.87
CA ASN A 71 -10.69 -7.56 0.63
C ASN A 71 -9.84 -8.40 1.59
N ARG A 72 -8.66 -7.90 1.98
CA ARG A 72 -7.79 -8.59 2.91
C ARG A 72 -8.34 -8.53 4.33
N ILE A 73 -8.86 -7.39 4.77
CA ILE A 73 -9.53 -7.19 6.06
C ILE A 73 -10.67 -8.21 6.20
N THR A 74 -11.60 -8.25 5.23
CA THR A 74 -12.73 -9.20 5.26
C THR A 74 -12.29 -10.66 5.37
N ARG A 75 -11.18 -11.04 4.73
CA ARG A 75 -10.64 -12.41 4.81
C ARG A 75 -9.93 -12.70 6.12
N ALA A 76 -9.29 -11.71 6.72
CA ALA A 76 -8.60 -11.85 7.99
C ALA A 76 -9.59 -11.89 9.16
N THR A 77 -10.71 -11.15 9.09
CA THR A 77 -11.79 -11.19 10.09
C THR A 77 -12.65 -12.45 10.03
N ALA A 78 -12.67 -13.13 8.88
CA ALA A 78 -13.45 -14.35 8.67
C ALA A 78 -12.72 -15.63 9.09
N LYS A 79 -11.50 -15.52 9.63
CA LYS A 79 -10.67 -16.64 10.06
C LYS A 79 -10.59 -16.71 11.58
#